data_AF-A0A258X3T4-F1
#
_entry.id   AF-A0A258X3T4-F1
#
_cell.length_a   1.000
_cell.length_b   1.000
_cell.length_c   1.000
_cell.angle_alpha   90.00
_cell.angle_beta   90.00
_cell.angle_gamma   90.00
#
_symmetry.space_group_name_H-M   'P 1'
#
loop_
_entity.id
_entity.type
_entity.pdbx_description
1 polymer ?
#
loop_
_entity_poly.entity_id
_entity_poly.type
_entity_poly.pdbx_seq_one_letter_code
_entity_poly.pdbx_strand_id
1 'polypeptide(L)'
;MMHNIEKYDNLKDVMPKLQPVLIEAIQSEFLEIKKINKECEKYIASCDQMPELKNAEYVIFSHHIKKNEHKYEIFVFIDGQGNIVRHVTGREMELYGLLGSCSNLHISDEFVESRSYCDTDECRR
;
A
#
# COMPACT_ATOMS: atom_id res chain seq x y z
N MET A 1 -14.58 -1.85 23.63
CA MET A 1 -13.35 -1.63 22.86
C MET A 1 -13.75 -1.83 21.40
N MET A 2 -13.59 -0.84 20.52
CA MET A 2 -13.75 -1.12 19.08
C MET A 2 -12.60 -2.05 18.70
N HIS A 3 -12.91 -3.30 18.40
CA HIS A 3 -11.99 -4.16 17.67
C HIS A 3 -11.86 -3.53 16.29
N ASN A 4 -10.72 -2.91 15.99
CA ASN A 4 -10.43 -2.50 14.63
C ASN A 4 -10.34 -3.79 13.80
N ILE A 5 -11.29 -3.96 12.90
CA ILE A 5 -11.34 -5.12 12.00
C ILE A 5 -10.15 -4.99 11.06
N GLU A 6 -9.24 -5.96 11.07
CA GLU A 6 -8.06 -5.95 10.21
C GLU A 6 -8.50 -6.16 8.75
N LYS A 7 -8.11 -5.24 7.86
CA LYS A 7 -8.36 -5.35 6.42
C LYS A 7 -7.77 -6.61 5.81
N TYR A 8 -6.51 -6.92 6.13
CA TYR A 8 -5.79 -8.08 5.61
C TYR A 8 -5.49 -9.07 6.73
N ASP A 9 -5.97 -10.31 6.61
CA ASP A 9 -5.77 -11.34 7.64
C ASP A 9 -4.35 -11.93 7.64
N ASN A 10 -3.63 -11.83 6.52
CA ASN A 10 -2.34 -12.47 6.31
C ASN A 10 -1.16 -11.48 6.14
N LEU A 11 -1.36 -10.18 6.35
CA LEU A 11 -0.34 -9.16 6.07
C LEU A 11 0.97 -9.40 6.85
N LYS A 12 0.85 -9.79 8.12
CA LYS A 12 2.01 -10.09 8.99
C LYS A 12 2.75 -11.37 8.57
N ASP A 13 2.05 -12.32 7.95
CA ASP A 13 2.66 -13.56 7.46
C ASP A 13 3.39 -13.32 6.13
N VAL A 14 2.79 -12.51 5.25
CA VAL A 14 3.36 -12.15 3.95
C VAL A 14 4.56 -11.21 4.11
N MET A 15 4.48 -10.24 5.03
CA MET A 15 5.50 -9.22 5.24
C MET A 15 5.95 -9.16 6.70
N PRO A 16 6.66 -10.19 7.19
CA PRO A 16 6.99 -10.33 8.60
C PRO A 16 7.94 -9.26 9.14
N LYS A 17 8.64 -8.53 8.25
CA LYS A 17 9.57 -7.46 8.63
C LYS A 17 8.98 -6.07 8.45
N LEU A 18 7.71 -5.97 8.08
CA LEU A 18 7.03 -4.68 7.94
C LEU A 18 6.91 -4.01 9.30
N GLN A 19 7.22 -2.71 9.36
CA GLN A 19 7.18 -1.98 10.61
C GLN A 19 5.76 -1.94 11.20
N PRO A 20 5.58 -2.11 12.53
CA PRO A 20 4.26 -2.11 13.15
C PRO A 20 3.39 -0.90 12.80
N VAL A 21 3.98 0.30 12.74
CA VAL A 21 3.27 1.53 12.38
C VAL A 21 2.71 1.50 10.94
N LEU A 22 3.42 0.85 10.00
CA LEU A 22 2.94 0.71 8.63
C LEU A 22 1.84 -0.35 8.54
N ILE A 23 1.96 -1.44 9.31
CA ILE A 23 0.91 -2.45 9.43
C ILE A 23 -0.37 -1.79 9.93
N GLU A 24 -0.31 -1.07 11.05
CA GLU A 24 -1.46 -0.38 11.64
C GLU A 24 -2.10 0.63 10.66
N ALA A 25 -1.28 1.42 9.97
CA ALA A 25 -1.75 2.40 8.99
C ALA A 25 -2.39 1.74 7.75
N ILE A 26 -1.91 0.58 7.30
CA ILE A 26 -2.52 -0.18 6.20
C ILE A 26 -3.83 -0.84 6.65
N GLN A 27 -3.86 -1.44 7.84
CA GLN A 27 -5.04 -2.10 8.39
C GLN A 27 -6.17 -1.11 8.68
N SER A 28 -5.83 0.13 9.05
CA SER A 28 -6.79 1.23 9.24
C SER A 28 -7.12 1.99 7.95
N GLU A 29 -6.62 1.55 6.79
CA GLU A 29 -6.85 2.14 5.47
C GLU A 29 -6.34 3.57 5.29
N PHE A 30 -5.55 4.08 6.24
CA PHE A 30 -4.86 5.35 6.08
C PHE A 30 -3.82 5.27 4.96
N LEU A 31 -3.12 4.13 4.86
CA LEU A 31 -2.20 3.80 3.78
C LEU A 31 -2.74 2.66 2.92
N GLU A 32 -2.34 2.66 1.66
CA GLU A 32 -2.57 1.56 0.73
C GLU A 32 -1.24 0.92 0.36
N ILE A 33 -1.28 -0.39 0.09
CA ILE A 33 -0.16 -1.18 -0.39
C ILE A 33 -0.51 -1.82 -1.73
N LYS A 34 0.39 -1.68 -2.71
CA LYS A 34 0.26 -2.29 -4.04
C LYS A 34 1.54 -2.99 -4.43
N LYS A 35 1.40 -4.04 -5.26
CA LYS A 35 2.53 -4.71 -5.89
C LYS A 35 3.05 -3.84 -7.02
N ILE A 36 4.35 -3.86 -7.27
CA ILE A 36 4.95 -3.12 -8.37
C ILE A 36 4.82 -3.95 -9.65
N ASN A 37 4.34 -3.33 -10.72
CA ASN A 37 4.40 -3.92 -12.05
C ASN A 37 5.85 -3.80 -12.58
N LYS A 38 6.63 -4.88 -12.42
CA LYS A 38 8.02 -4.91 -12.84
C LYS A 38 8.22 -4.95 -14.37
N GLU A 39 7.16 -5.21 -15.11
CA GLU A 39 7.19 -5.30 -16.58
C GLU A 39 6.86 -3.95 -17.24
N CYS A 40 6.42 -2.94 -16.48
CA CYS A 40 6.09 -1.65 -17.07
C CYS A 40 7.35 -0.81 -17.38
N GLU A 41 7.32 -0.12 -18.52
CA GLU A 41 8.43 0.73 -18.98
C GLU A 41 8.84 1.78 -17.94
N LYS A 42 7.86 2.31 -17.19
CA LYS A 42 8.12 3.29 -16.13
C LYS A 42 8.97 2.70 -15.02
N TYR A 43 8.68 1.49 -14.55
CA TYR A 43 9.50 0.83 -13.51
C TYR A 43 10.91 0.56 -14.02
N ILE A 44 11.03 0.05 -15.25
CA ILE A 44 12.32 -0.24 -15.87
C ILE A 44 13.17 1.04 -15.95
N ALA A 45 12.62 2.12 -16.49
CA ALA A 45 13.31 3.40 -16.59
C ALA A 45 13.69 3.98 -15.22
N SER A 46 12.82 3.83 -14.22
CA SER A 46 13.13 4.26 -12.85
C SER A 46 14.22 3.42 -12.19
N CYS A 47 14.33 2.13 -12.51
CA CYS A 47 15.43 1.29 -12.04
C CYS A 47 16.79 1.67 -12.66
N ASP A 48 16.82 2.36 -13.80
CA ASP A 48 18.06 2.89 -14.37
C ASP A 48 18.54 4.12 -13.59
N GLN A 49 17.60 4.92 -13.05
CA GLN A 49 17.90 6.11 -12.24
C GLN A 49 18.11 5.78 -10.76
N MET A 50 17.40 4.79 -10.24
CA MET A 50 17.40 4.34 -8.84
C MET A 50 17.56 2.80 -8.80
N PRO A 51 18.79 2.27 -8.97
CA PRO A 51 19.04 0.84 -9.09
C PRO A 51 18.53 -0.03 -7.93
N GLU A 52 18.45 0.53 -6.72
CA GLU A 52 17.91 -0.11 -5.53
C GLU A 52 16.45 -0.52 -5.67
N LEU A 53 15.67 0.16 -6.53
CA LEU A 53 14.27 -0.20 -6.79
C LEU A 53 14.10 -1.59 -7.42
N LYS A 54 15.17 -2.18 -7.96
CA LYS A 54 15.18 -3.57 -8.43
C LYS A 54 14.83 -4.57 -7.32
N ASN A 55 15.15 -4.23 -6.07
CA ASN A 55 14.86 -5.04 -4.89
C ASN A 55 13.45 -4.80 -4.34
N ALA A 56 12.76 -3.74 -4.79
CA ALA A 56 11.40 -3.46 -4.35
C ALA A 56 10.40 -4.45 -4.99
N GLU A 57 9.40 -4.86 -4.22
CA GLU A 57 8.29 -5.69 -4.69
C GLU A 57 6.95 -4.99 -4.48
N TYR A 58 6.84 -4.16 -3.45
CA TYR A 58 5.63 -3.42 -3.12
C TYR A 58 5.92 -1.93 -2.91
N VAL A 59 4.87 -1.13 -3.01
CA VAL A 59 4.89 0.29 -2.68
C VAL A 59 3.72 0.61 -1.76
N ILE A 60 4.02 1.40 -0.72
CA ILE A 60 3.05 1.94 0.23
C ILE A 60 2.90 3.43 -0.03
N PHE A 61 1.66 3.90 -0.09
CA PHE A 61 1.32 5.30 -0.38
C PHE A 61 -0.02 5.67 0.28
N SER A 62 -0.36 6.95 0.29
CA SER A 62 -1.59 7.41 0.94
C SER A 62 -2.74 7.36 -0.06
N HIS A 63 -3.83 6.66 0.27
CA HIS A 63 -4.99 6.48 -0.62
C HIS A 63 -5.72 7.81 -0.95
N HIS A 64 -5.58 8.83 -0.10
CA HIS A 64 -6.42 10.03 -0.10
C HIS A 64 -5.72 11.34 -0.48
N ILE A 65 -4.82 11.35 -1.47
CA ILE A 65 -4.10 12.59 -1.83
C ILE A 65 -4.70 13.27 -3.06
N LYS A 66 -4.99 14.56 -2.89
CA LYS A 66 -5.45 15.44 -3.97
C LYS A 66 -4.34 15.63 -5.00
N LYS A 67 -4.69 15.65 -6.28
CA LYS A 67 -3.74 15.74 -7.40
C LYS A 67 -2.74 16.92 -7.30
N ASN A 68 -3.13 18.03 -6.68
CA ASN A 68 -2.27 19.21 -6.48
C ASN A 68 -1.21 19.03 -5.36
N GLU A 69 -1.36 18.00 -4.52
CA GLU A 69 -0.48 17.68 -3.40
C GLU A 69 0.44 16.48 -3.68
N HIS A 70 0.26 15.79 -4.82
CA HIS A 70 1.07 14.61 -5.23
C HIS A 70 2.57 14.86 -5.13
N LYS A 71 3.05 16.07 -5.44
CA LYS A 71 4.47 16.45 -5.34
C LYS A 71 5.06 16.45 -3.92
N TYR A 72 4.23 16.31 -2.88
CA TYR A 72 4.65 16.20 -1.49
C TYR A 72 4.41 14.81 -0.92
N GLU A 73 3.84 13.92 -1.72
CA GLU A 73 3.61 12.55 -1.32
C GLU A 73 4.94 11.80 -1.19
N ILE A 74 5.01 10.93 -0.20
CA ILE A 74 6.14 10.01 0.02
C ILE A 74 5.63 8.61 -0.27
N PHE A 75 6.28 7.96 -1.21
CA PHE A 75 6.10 6.57 -1.54
C PHE A 75 7.17 5.76 -0.82
N VAL A 76 6.75 4.72 -0.11
CA VAL A 76 7.66 3.81 0.59
C VAL A 76 7.75 2.52 -0.21
N PHE A 77 8.87 2.34 -0.90
CA PHE A 77 9.17 1.11 -1.63
C PHE A 77 9.74 0.09 -0.65
N ILE A 78 9.18 -1.11 -0.66
CA ILE A 78 9.57 -2.21 0.24
C ILE A 78 9.85 -3.49 -0.55
N ASP A 79 10.67 -4.37 0.02
CA ASP A 79 10.93 -5.70 -0.53
C ASP A 79 9.81 -6.69 -0.22
N GLY A 80 9.95 -7.93 -0.68
CA GLY A 80 8.96 -8.99 -0.46
C GLY A 80 8.77 -9.42 1.00
N GLN A 81 9.65 -9.01 1.91
CA GLN A 81 9.55 -9.32 3.35
C GLN A 81 9.01 -8.14 4.18
N GLY A 82 8.89 -6.95 3.59
CA GLY A 82 8.47 -5.73 4.28
C GLY A 82 9.60 -4.80 4.70
N ASN A 83 10.85 -5.05 4.31
CA ASN A 83 11.94 -4.10 4.59
C ASN A 83 11.84 -2.90 3.66
N ILE A 84 12.14 -1.71 4.19
CA ILE A 84 12.22 -0.50 3.38
C ILE A 84 13.42 -0.59 2.45
N VAL A 85 13.14 -0.51 1.15
CA VAL A 85 14.13 -0.39 0.09
C VAL A 85 14.48 1.09 -0.10
N ARG A 86 13.46 1.95 -0.27
CA ARG A 86 13.67 3.39 -0.49
C ARG A 86 12.41 4.21 -0.23
N HIS A 87 12.61 5.46 0.16
CA HIS A 87 11.58 6.51 0.11
C HIS A 87 11.74 7.34 -1.17
N VAL A 88 10.65 7.57 -1.89
CA VAL A 88 10.63 8.36 -3.12
C VAL A 88 9.51 9.38 -3.01
N THR A 89 9.77 10.62 -3.38
CA THR A 89 8.73 11.65 -3.39
C THR A 89 7.97 11.69 -4.72
N GLY A 90 6.74 12.19 -4.71
CA GLY A 90 5.98 12.43 -5.93
C GLY A 90 6.57 13.47 -6.90
N ARG A 91 7.64 14.18 -6.50
CA ARG A 91 8.46 14.99 -7.41
C ARG A 91 9.46 14.17 -8.21
N GLU A 92 9.97 13.12 -7.59
CA GLU A 92 10.98 12.25 -8.20
C GLU A 92 10.33 11.22 -9.13
N MET A 93 9.13 10.74 -8.78
CA MET A 93 8.46 9.68 -9.53
C MET A 93 6.94 9.81 -9.46
N GLU A 94 6.23 9.38 -10.49
CA GLU A 94 4.77 9.27 -10.48
C GLU A 94 4.34 7.80 -10.41
N LEU A 95 3.53 7.42 -9.42
CA LEU A 95 3.07 6.03 -9.24
C LEU A 95 2.07 5.54 -10.29
N TYR A 96 1.33 6.43 -10.96
CA TYR A 96 0.31 6.02 -11.92
C TYR A 96 0.94 5.22 -13.08
N GLY A 97 0.44 4.00 -13.32
CA GLY A 97 1.01 3.06 -14.30
C GLY A 97 2.13 2.15 -13.78
N LEU A 98 2.52 2.27 -12.50
CA LEU A 98 3.49 1.39 -11.84
C LEU A 98 2.83 0.34 -10.93
N LEU A 99 1.56 0.54 -10.59
CA LEU A 99 0.83 -0.27 -9.62
C LEU A 99 0.20 -1.51 -10.26
N GLY A 100 0.40 -2.65 -9.63
CA GLY A 100 -0.24 -3.93 -9.90
C GLY A 100 -1.08 -4.42 -8.72
N SER A 101 -1.78 -5.54 -8.90
CA SER A 101 -2.59 -6.16 -7.85
C SER A 101 -1.73 -6.92 -6.84
N CYS A 102 -2.10 -6.84 -5.56
CA CYS A 102 -1.54 -7.69 -4.51
C CYS A 102 -2.34 -8.99 -4.42
N SER A 103 -2.08 -9.94 -5.30
CA SER A 103 -2.82 -11.23 -5.32
C SER A 103 -2.55 -12.12 -4.11
N ASN A 104 -1.48 -11.87 -3.37
CA ASN A 104 -1.09 -12.64 -2.19
C ASN A 104 -1.54 -12.03 -0.86
N LEU A 105 -2.17 -10.85 -0.87
CA LEU A 105 -2.79 -10.26 0.32
C LEU A 105 -4.28 -10.58 0.32
N HIS A 106 -4.76 -11.15 1.42
CA HIS A 106 -6.13 -11.62 1.55
C HIS A 106 -6.93 -10.61 2.35
N ILE A 107 -7.98 -10.04 1.74
CA ILE A 107 -8.91 -9.17 2.46
C ILE A 107 -9.76 -10.06 3.35
N SER A 108 -9.84 -9.75 4.64
CA SER A 108 -10.58 -10.57 5.61
C SER A 108 -12.08 -10.50 5.36
N ASP A 109 -12.78 -11.62 5.58
CA ASP A 109 -14.24 -11.69 5.44
C ASP A 109 -14.93 -10.71 6.41
N GLU A 110 -14.44 -10.63 7.66
CA GLU A 110 -14.95 -9.70 8.68
C GLU A 110 -14.89 -8.24 8.20
N PHE A 111 -13.81 -7.86 7.51
CA PHE A 111 -13.65 -6.52 6.97
C PHE A 111 -14.67 -6.25 5.85
N VAL A 112 -14.88 -7.21 4.95
CA VAL A 112 -15.88 -7.10 3.87
C VAL A 112 -17.30 -7.02 4.42
N GLU A 113 -17.61 -7.82 5.42
CA GLU A 113 -18.91 -7.79 6.10
C GLU A 113 -19.15 -6.44 6.78
N SER A 114 -18.16 -5.93 7.53
CA SER A 114 -18.28 -4.64 8.20
C SER A 114 -18.55 -3.46 7.25
N ARG A 115 -18.01 -3.53 6.03
CA ARG A 115 -18.27 -2.58 4.95
C ARG A 115 -19.69 -2.73 4.40
N SER A 116 -20.14 -3.97 4.20
CA SER A 116 -21.48 -4.29 3.69
C SER A 116 -22.58 -3.84 4.66
N TYR A 117 -22.36 -3.96 5.96
CA TYR A 117 -23.28 -3.46 6.99
C TYR A 117 -23.31 -1.93 7.09
N CYS A 118 -22.20 -1.24 6.79
CA CYS A 118 -22.15 0.22 6.77
C CYS A 118 -22.90 0.85 5.59
N ASP A 119 -23.10 0.11 4.49
CA ASP A 119 -23.87 0.57 3.31
C ASP A 119 -25.39 0.38 3.47
N THR A 120 -25.84 -0.38 4.47
CA THR A 120 -27.26 -0.54 4.82
C THR A 120 -27.66 0.40 5.96
N ASP A 121 -27.96 1.66 5.62
CA ASP A 121 -28.86 2.63 6.28
C ASP A 121 -28.95 2.79 7.84
N GLU A 122 -28.08 2.21 8.66
CA GLU A 122 -28.15 2.33 10.15
C GLU A 122 -26.94 2.96 10.83
N CYS A 123 -25.98 3.54 10.09
CA CYS A 123 -24.87 4.31 10.68
C CYS A 123 -25.12 5.83 10.67
N ARG A 124 -26.33 6.27 11.05
CA ARG A 124 -26.63 7.67 11.40
C ARG A 124 -27.34 7.74 12.74
N ARG A 125 -26.60 7.65 13.84
CA ARG A 125 -26.99 8.25 15.13
C ARG A 125 -25.76 8.75 15.88
#